data_AF-A0A7W0NVK2-F1
#
_entry.id   AF-A0A7W0NVK2-F1
#
_cell.length_a   1.000
_cell.length_b   1.000
_cell.length_c   1.000
_cell.angle_alpha   90.00
_cell.angle_beta   90.00
_cell.angle_gamma   90.00
#
_symmetry.space_group_name_H-M   'P 1'
#
loop_
_entity.id
_entity.type
_entity.pdbx_description
1 polymer ?
#
loop_
_entity_poly.entity_id
_entity_poly.type
_entity_poly.pdbx_seq_one_letter_code
_entity_poly.pdbx_strand_id
1 'polypeptide(L)' 'MSVTDLLSELDALPESDRSVVFAQLVENEEWRHDLIDLITIAQRRDEPTRSIDDVFRDLQIEA' A
#
# COMPACT_ATOMS: atom_id res chain seq x y z
N MET A 1 13.53 3.79 -1.87
CA MET A 1 12.58 4.84 -1.46
C MET A 1 11.48 4.14 -0.69
N SER A 2 11.26 4.49 0.57
CA SER A 2 10.18 3.93 1.39
C SER A 2 8.85 4.66 1.12
N VAL A 3 7.72 4.06 1.51
CA VAL A 3 6.41 4.73 1.45
C VAL A 3 6.41 6.02 2.26
N THR A 4 7.12 6.04 3.39
CA THR A 4 7.27 7.22 4.25
C THR A 4 8.01 8.35 3.54
N ASP A 5 9.03 8.02 2.74
CA ASP A 5 9.78 9.00 1.95
C ASP A 5 8.89 9.61 0.85
N LEU A 6 8.12 8.77 0.15
CA LEU A 6 7.17 9.20 -0.88
C LEU A 6 6.09 10.15 -0.30
N LEU A 7 5.52 9.80 0.86
CA LEU A 7 4.51 10.63 1.51
C LEU A 7 5.09 11.97 1.97
N SER A 8 6.33 11.97 2.48
CA SER A 8 7.01 13.21 2.89
C SER A 8 7.32 14.12 1.70
N GLU A 9 7.71 13.54 0.57
CA GLU A 9 7.93 14.29 -0.68
C GLU A 9 6.62 14.88 -1.21
N LEU A 10 5.51 14.13 -1.18
CA LEU A 10 4.19 14.62 -1.57
C LEU A 10 3.69 15.76 -0.67
N ASP A 11 3.93 15.68 0.65
CA ASP A 11 3.55 16.74 1.60
C ASP A 11 4.43 18.00 1.46
N ALA A 12 5.66 17.85 0.98
CA ALA A 12 6.56 18.97 0.71
C ALA A 12 6.22 19.72 -0.60
N LEU A 13 5.36 19.15 -1.46
CA LEU A 13 4.95 19.81 -2.71
C LEU A 13 4.04 21.02 -2.42
N PRO A 14 4.13 22.09 -3.23
CA PRO A 14 3.12 23.12 -3.28
C PRO A 14 1.73 22.53 -3.52
N GLU A 15 0.69 23.15 -2.96
CA GLU A 15 -0.69 22.64 -3.06
C GLU A 15 -1.16 22.45 -4.51
N SER A 16 -0.72 23.33 -5.43
CA SER A 16 -0.98 23.21 -6.87
C SER A 16 -0.43 21.93 -7.45
N ASP A 17 0.80 21.58 -7.09
CA ASP A 17 1.54 20.46 -7.67
C ASP A 17 1.03 19.15 -7.09
N ARG A 18 0.76 19.16 -5.78
CA ARG A 18 0.10 18.05 -5.09
C ARG A 18 -1.28 17.76 -5.69
N SER A 19 -2.06 18.80 -6.00
CA SER A 19 -3.37 18.64 -6.65
C SER A 19 -3.27 17.99 -8.02
N VAL A 20 -2.25 18.31 -8.81
CA VAL A 20 -2.01 17.69 -10.13
C VAL A 20 -1.67 16.21 -9.99
N VAL A 21 -0.79 15.86 -9.04
CA VAL A 21 -0.44 14.46 -8.78
C VAL A 21 -1.66 13.66 -8.33
N PHE A 22 -2.47 14.19 -7.42
CA PHE A 22 -3.72 13.54 -7.02
C PHE A 22 -4.73 13.43 -8.16
N ALA A 23 -4.84 14.43 -9.03
CA ALA A 23 -5.71 14.35 -10.21
C ALA A 23 -5.28 13.19 -11.13
N GLN A 24 -3.98 13.04 -11.40
CA GLN A 24 -3.44 11.94 -12.21
C GLN A 24 -3.68 10.57 -11.56
N LEU A 25 -3.51 10.47 -10.23
CA LEU A 25 -3.84 9.27 -9.48
C LEU A 25 -5.33 8.95 -9.58
N VAL A 26 -6.21 9.95 -9.50
CA VAL A 26 -7.67 9.75 -9.60
C VAL A 26 -8.10 9.33 -11.01
N GLU A 27 -7.50 9.89 -12.05
CA GLU A 27 -7.85 9.57 -13.44
C GLU A 27 -7.37 8.17 -13.87
N ASN A 28 -6.27 7.68 -13.30
CA ASN A 28 -5.73 6.36 -13.62
C ASN A 28 -6.23 5.28 -12.64
N GLU A 29 -7.12 4.41 -13.12
CA GLU A 29 -7.71 3.34 -12.31
C GLU A 29 -6.71 2.33 -11.77
N GLU A 30 -5.71 1.94 -12.55
CA GLU A 30 -4.66 1.02 -12.11
C GLU A 30 -3.89 1.63 -10.93
N TRP A 31 -3.49 2.89 -11.05
CA TRP A 31 -2.76 3.58 -9.99
C TRP A 31 -3.59 3.79 -8.72
N ARG A 32 -4.90 4.01 -8.84
CA ARG A 32 -5.79 4.05 -7.67
C ARG A 32 -5.80 2.71 -6.94
N HIS A 33 -5.93 1.61 -7.68
CA HIS A 33 -5.95 0.28 -7.08
C HIS A 33 -4.61 -0.04 -6.40
N ASP A 34 -3.50 0.26 -7.06
CA ASP A 34 -2.16 0.10 -6.48
C ASP A 34 -2.00 0.91 -5.19
N LEU A 35 -2.48 2.16 -5.17
CA LEU A 35 -2.41 2.99 -3.96
C LEU A 35 -3.27 2.42 -2.82
N ILE A 36 -4.46 1.90 -3.12
CA ILE A 36 -5.33 1.25 -2.13
C ILE A 36 -4.65 0.00 -1.56
N ASP A 37 -4.02 -0.81 -2.41
CA ASP A 37 -3.31 -2.01 -1.99
C ASP A 37 -2.12 -1.67 -1.08
N LEU A 38 -1.34 -0.64 -1.44
CA LEU A 38 -0.24 -0.15 -0.61
C LEU A 38 -0.72 0.34 0.76
N ILE A 39 -1.81 1.12 0.81
CA ILE A 39 -2.41 1.59 2.07
C ILE A 39 -2.90 0.40 2.90
N THR A 40 -3.55 -0.57 2.27
CA THR A 40 -4.05 -1.78 2.94
C THR A 40 -2.90 -2.57 3.54
N ILE A 41 -1.82 -2.81 2.79
CA ILE A 41 -0.62 -3.50 3.29
C ILE A 41 0.00 -2.73 4.46
N ALA A 42 0.12 -1.40 4.36
CA ALA A 42 0.69 -0.56 5.40
C ALA A 42 -0.14 -0.61 6.70
N GLN A 43 -1.47 -0.55 6.61
CA GLN A 43 -2.38 -0.64 7.76
C GLN A 43 -2.30 -1.99 8.46
N ARG A 44 -2.06 -3.06 7.70
CA ARG A 44 -2.01 -4.44 8.21
C ARG A 44 -0.62 -4.86 8.68
N ARG A 45 0.38 -3.97 8.61
CA ARG A 45 1.78 -4.28 8.92
C ARG A 45 1.98 -4.73 10.36
N ASP A 46 1.19 -4.22 11.29
CA ASP A 46 1.26 -4.54 12.71
C ASP A 46 0.28 -5.66 13.12
N GLU A 47 -0.43 -6.28 12.18
CA GLU A 47 -1.27 -7.44 12.47
C GLU A 47 -0.41 -8.62 12.94
N PRO A 48 -0.90 -9.46 13.87
CA PRO A 48 -0.23 -10.69 14.25
C PRO A 48 0.09 -11.54 13.02
N THR A 49 1.38 -11.77 12.80
CA THR A 49 1.84 -12.61 11.69
C THR A 49 1.97 -14.07 12.15
N ARG A 50 1.74 -15.00 11.22
CA ARG A 50 1.99 -16.43 11.40
C ARG A 50 2.67 -16.98 10.15
N SER A 51 3.44 -18.06 10.30
CA SER A 51 4.07 -18.70 9.14
C SER A 51 3.00 -19.25 8.21
N ILE A 52 3.27 -19.19 6.89
CA ILE A 52 2.43 -19.86 5.90
C ILE A 52 2.39 -21.38 6.13
N ASP A 53 3.47 -21.97 6.64
CA ASP A 53 3.53 -23.39 6.98
C ASP A 53 2.54 -23.76 8.09
N ASP A 54 2.38 -22.88 9.08
CA ASP A 54 1.38 -23.09 10.12
C ASP A 54 -0.01 -23.02 9.51
N VAL A 55 -0.26 -22.10 8.56
CA VAL A 55 -1.55 -21.99 7.84
C VAL A 55 -1.84 -23.27 7.07
N PHE A 56 -0.87 -23.79 6.33
CA PHE A 56 -1.01 -25.02 5.57
C PHE A 56 -1.26 -26.23 6.48
N ARG A 57 -0.57 -26.31 7.62
CA ARG A 57 -0.81 -27.35 8.63
C ARG A 57 -2.25 -27.34 9.14
N ASP A 58 -2.78 -26.17 9.49
CA ASP A 58 -4.16 -26.03 9.99
C ASP A 58 -5.20 -26.39 8.93
N LEU A 59 -4.92 -26.05 7.67
CA LEU A 59 -5.80 -26.33 6.53
C LEU A 59 -5.63 -27.74 5.94
N GLN A 60 -4.73 -28.56 6.49
CA GLN A 60 -4.40 -29.89 5.96
C GLN A 60 -3.97 -29.87 4.49
N ILE A 61 -3.28 -28.81 4.08
CA ILE A 61 -2.70 -28.67 2.75
C ILE A 61 -1.29 -29.25 2.81
N GLU A 62 -1.02 -30.29 2.01
CA GLU A 62 0.35 -30.78 1.81
C GLU A 62 1.08 -29.82 0.87
N ALA A 63 2.17 -29.22 1.37
CA ALA A 63 3.01 -28.25 0.66
C ALA A 63 4.31 -28.90 0.16
#